data_AF-A0A3D5P236-F1
#
_entry.id   AF-A0A3D5P236-F1
#
_cell.length_a   1.000
_cell.length_b   1.000
_cell.length_c   1.000
_cell.angle_alpha   90.00
_cell.angle_beta   90.00
_cell.angle_gamma   90.00
#
_symmetry.space_group_name_H-M   'P 1'
#
loop_
_entity.id
_entity.type
_entity.pdbx_description
1 polymer ?
#
loop_
_entity_poly.entity_id
_entity_poly.type
_entity_poly.pdbx_seq_one_letter_code
_entity_poly.pdbx_strand_id
1 'polypeptide(L)'
;MAKIRDMIPAFELFQPTTVGDALELLDEHRGQAWVLAGGLDSFDWFKDRVKRPSAVVDLGGISELTGIRDVEDGIEIGAMTSLTEIERDERVRSGFSVLADAARHVATPQIRNQGTLGGNVSQDTRCWYYRSGWPCYRAGGNTCYAAAPQAMNREHCIMGRSRCVAVNPSDTAPALIAVDAKMVVESNGGSTVHDAEDFFIGPAIDITRMTVMKS
;
A
#
# COMPACT_ATOMS: atom_id res chain seq x y z
N MET A 1 12.39 23.38 11.24
CA MET A 1 11.03 23.22 11.78
C MET A 1 10.13 22.82 10.63
N ALA A 2 9.47 21.65 10.68
CA ALA A 2 8.49 21.29 9.67
C ALA A 2 7.39 22.37 9.68
N LYS A 3 7.14 23.02 8.54
CA LYS A 3 5.99 23.92 8.42
C LYS A 3 4.74 23.04 8.45
N ILE A 4 4.11 22.91 9.62
CA ILE A 4 2.78 22.32 9.73
C ILE A 4 1.85 23.16 8.88
N ARG A 5 1.34 22.56 7.79
CA ARG A 5 0.35 23.19 6.93
C ARG A 5 -0.99 22.58 7.31
N ASP A 6 -1.67 23.23 8.25
CA ASP A 6 -2.81 22.71 9.01
C ASP A 6 -4.05 22.27 8.19
N MET A 7 -4.03 22.46 6.87
CA MET A 7 -5.13 22.10 5.97
C MET A 7 -4.64 21.14 4.90
N ILE A 8 -5.31 19.98 4.80
CA ILE A 8 -5.20 19.09 3.65
C ILE A 8 -5.73 19.85 2.42
N PRO A 9 -5.04 19.82 1.25
CA PRO A 9 -5.59 20.39 0.02
C PRO A 9 -6.97 19.82 -0.31
N ALA A 10 -7.86 20.65 -0.86
CA ALA A 10 -9.18 20.18 -1.24
C ALA A 10 -9.09 19.11 -2.33
N PHE A 11 -9.93 18.09 -2.22
CA PHE A 11 -10.15 17.03 -3.20
C PHE A 11 -11.63 16.66 -3.20
N GLU A 12 -12.10 16.09 -4.31
CA GLU A 12 -13.42 15.47 -4.39
C GLU A 12 -13.34 14.05 -3.82
N LEU A 13 -14.29 13.69 -2.96
CA LEU A 13 -14.37 12.36 -2.34
C LEU A 13 -15.50 11.57 -2.99
N PHE A 14 -15.16 10.40 -3.53
CA PHE A 14 -16.08 9.46 -4.11
C PHE A 14 -16.15 8.21 -3.23
N GLN A 15 -17.36 7.70 -3.00
CA GLN A 15 -17.59 6.54 -2.12
C GLN A 15 -18.46 5.50 -2.86
N PRO A 16 -17.89 4.83 -3.88
CA PRO A 16 -18.59 3.77 -4.61
C PRO A 16 -18.95 2.59 -3.70
N THR A 17 -19.98 1.86 -4.09
CA THR A 17 -20.44 0.65 -3.38
C THR A 17 -20.14 -0.63 -4.13
N THR A 18 -19.62 -0.54 -5.36
CA THR A 18 -19.23 -1.69 -6.17
C THR A 18 -17.82 -1.50 -6.73
N VAL A 19 -17.15 -2.61 -7.07
CA VAL A 19 -15.85 -2.56 -7.75
C VAL A 19 -15.95 -1.89 -9.13
N GLY A 20 -17.04 -2.13 -9.86
CA GLY A 20 -17.28 -1.52 -11.17
C GLY A 20 -17.30 0.00 -11.11
N ASP A 21 -18.13 0.57 -10.23
CA ASP A 21 -18.24 2.03 -10.07
C ASP A 21 -16.89 2.64 -9.63
N ALA A 22 -16.14 1.93 -8.77
CA ALA A 22 -14.82 2.38 -8.36
C ALA A 22 -13.85 2.45 -9.54
N LEU A 23 -13.85 1.45 -10.42
CA LEU A 23 -12.99 1.40 -11.59
C LEU A 23 -13.38 2.46 -12.64
N GLU A 24 -14.68 2.74 -12.81
CA GLU A 24 -15.16 3.83 -13.65
C GLU A 24 -14.65 5.19 -13.16
N LEU A 25 -14.79 5.48 -11.86
CA LEU A 25 -14.27 6.70 -11.24
C LEU A 25 -12.75 6.83 -11.36
N LEU A 26 -12.02 5.72 -11.19
CA LEU A 26 -10.57 5.73 -11.35
C LEU A 26 -10.13 6.00 -12.79
N ASP A 27 -10.92 5.61 -13.79
CA ASP A 27 -10.65 5.93 -15.19
C ASP A 27 -11.01 7.36 -15.54
N GLU A 28 -12.16 7.86 -15.05
CA GLU A 28 -12.58 9.26 -15.21
C GLU A 28 -11.52 10.23 -14.65
N HIS A 29 -10.93 9.89 -13.49
CA HIS A 29 -9.92 10.70 -12.81
C HIS A 29 -8.49 10.18 -12.99
N ARG A 30 -8.21 9.45 -14.07
CA ARG A 30 -6.93 8.79 -14.34
C ARG A 30 -5.72 9.72 -14.14
N GLY A 31 -4.72 9.24 -13.40
CA GLY A 31 -3.50 10.01 -13.09
C GLY A 31 -3.68 11.12 -12.06
N GLN A 32 -4.89 11.35 -11.55
CA GLN A 32 -5.17 12.33 -10.50
C GLN A 32 -5.89 11.71 -9.28
N ALA A 33 -6.54 10.57 -9.48
CA ALA A 33 -7.22 9.83 -8.44
C ALA A 33 -6.25 9.20 -7.43
N TRP A 34 -6.69 9.15 -6.18
CA TRP A 34 -6.04 8.37 -5.13
C TRP A 34 -7.02 7.34 -4.57
N VAL A 35 -6.61 6.07 -4.59
CA VAL A 35 -7.38 4.99 -3.97
C VAL A 35 -7.21 5.05 -2.45
N LEU A 36 -8.31 5.15 -1.74
CA LEU A 36 -8.35 5.23 -0.28
C LEU A 36 -8.97 3.96 0.30
N ALA A 37 -8.32 3.43 1.32
CA ALA A 37 -8.83 2.36 2.17
C ALA A 37 -8.89 2.87 3.62
N GLY A 38 -8.24 2.19 4.57
CA GLY A 38 -8.15 2.66 5.96
C GLY A 38 -7.55 4.06 6.13
N GLY A 39 -6.71 4.53 5.20
CA GLY A 39 -6.17 5.89 5.18
C GLY A 39 -4.94 6.14 6.08
N LEU A 40 -4.39 5.10 6.71
CA LEU A 40 -3.29 5.22 7.67
C LEU A 40 -1.95 5.63 7.04
N ASP A 41 -1.72 5.39 5.74
CA ASP A 41 -0.58 5.97 5.00
C ASP A 41 -1.01 7.18 4.17
N SER A 42 -2.17 7.11 3.51
CA SER A 42 -2.71 8.17 2.64
C SER A 42 -2.84 9.51 3.35
N PHE A 43 -3.44 9.55 4.55
CA PHE A 43 -3.68 10.81 5.25
C PHE A 43 -2.40 11.44 5.78
N ASP A 44 -1.36 10.66 6.08
CA ASP A 44 -0.04 11.22 6.40
C ASP A 44 0.51 11.99 5.18
N TRP A 45 0.44 11.39 3.99
CA TRP A 45 0.88 12.02 2.76
C TRP A 45 0.12 13.30 2.42
N PHE A 46 -1.18 13.33 2.70
CA PHE A 46 -2.05 14.46 2.43
C PHE A 46 -1.78 15.62 3.41
N LYS A 47 -1.60 15.33 4.70
CA LYS A 47 -1.23 16.31 5.73
C LYS A 47 0.14 16.92 5.47
N ASP A 48 1.09 16.11 5.04
CA ASP A 48 2.44 16.57 4.66
C ASP A 48 2.45 17.30 3.29
N ARG A 49 1.34 17.26 2.55
CA ARG A 49 1.16 17.85 1.21
C ARG A 49 2.18 17.40 0.17
N VAL A 50 2.75 16.21 0.35
CA VAL A 50 3.65 15.55 -0.60
C VAL A 50 2.82 14.96 -1.74
N LYS A 51 1.70 14.32 -1.42
CA LYS A 51 0.69 13.89 -2.38
C LYS A 51 -0.50 14.85 -2.33
N ARG A 52 -1.01 15.24 -3.50
CA ARG A 52 -2.09 16.22 -3.65
C ARG A 52 -3.07 15.75 -4.72
N PRO A 53 -3.80 14.66 -4.45
CA PRO A 53 -4.82 14.22 -5.40
C PRO A 53 -5.93 15.26 -5.52
N SER A 54 -6.54 15.35 -6.71
CA SER A 54 -7.76 16.13 -6.91
C SER A 54 -9.02 15.30 -6.67
N ALA A 55 -8.91 13.97 -6.78
CA ALA A 55 -9.97 13.00 -6.56
C ALA A 55 -9.51 11.88 -5.62
N VAL A 56 -10.35 11.48 -4.68
CA VAL A 56 -10.10 10.37 -3.75
C VAL A 56 -11.26 9.38 -3.86
N VAL A 57 -10.95 8.14 -4.22
CA VAL A 57 -11.93 7.05 -4.34
C VAL A 57 -11.79 6.17 -3.11
N ASP A 58 -12.75 6.26 -2.18
CA ASP A 58 -12.79 5.50 -0.94
C ASP A 58 -13.50 4.15 -1.16
N LEU A 59 -12.74 3.08 -0.99
CA LEU A 59 -13.21 1.70 -1.17
C LEU A 59 -14.03 1.18 0.03
N GLY A 60 -14.17 1.96 1.11
CA GLY A 60 -14.84 1.55 2.35
C GLY A 60 -16.29 1.10 2.19
N GLY A 61 -16.97 1.52 1.12
CA GLY A 61 -18.34 1.14 0.80
C GLY A 61 -18.49 -0.18 0.03
N ILE A 62 -17.40 -0.80 -0.44
CA ILE A 62 -17.44 -1.96 -1.35
C ILE A 62 -17.36 -3.25 -0.55
N SER A 63 -18.50 -3.89 -0.31
CA SER A 63 -18.62 -5.09 0.51
C SER A 63 -17.87 -6.29 -0.06
N GLU A 64 -17.75 -6.37 -1.38
CA GLU A 64 -17.11 -7.45 -2.14
C GLU A 64 -15.60 -7.56 -1.84
N LEU A 65 -15.00 -6.44 -1.41
CA LEU A 65 -13.59 -6.35 -1.04
C LEU A 65 -13.33 -6.66 0.43
N THR A 66 -14.35 -7.01 1.22
CA THR A 66 -14.21 -7.28 2.66
C THR A 66 -14.36 -8.77 2.99
N GLY A 67 -13.69 -9.19 4.06
CA GLY A 67 -13.86 -10.50 4.65
C GLY A 67 -12.89 -11.56 4.13
N ILE A 68 -13.00 -12.72 4.76
CA ILE A 68 -12.18 -13.90 4.52
C ILE A 68 -13.14 -15.05 4.20
N ARG A 69 -12.92 -15.73 3.09
CA ARG A 69 -13.77 -16.84 2.62
C ARG A 69 -12.94 -18.03 2.18
N ASP A 70 -13.48 -19.22 2.40
CA ASP A 70 -12.90 -20.45 1.91
C ASP A 70 -13.13 -20.58 0.41
N VAL A 71 -12.11 -21.04 -0.30
CA VAL A 71 -12.13 -21.40 -1.72
C VAL A 71 -11.57 -22.80 -1.89
N GLU A 72 -11.68 -23.38 -3.08
CA GLU A 72 -11.32 -24.80 -3.34
C GLU A 72 -9.91 -25.16 -2.84
N ASP A 73 -8.93 -24.26 -3.05
CA ASP A 73 -7.52 -24.50 -2.75
C ASP A 73 -6.96 -23.61 -1.61
N GLY A 74 -7.82 -23.02 -0.77
CA GLY A 74 -7.35 -22.20 0.35
C GLY A 74 -8.35 -21.16 0.81
N ILE A 75 -7.85 -19.94 1.06
CA ILE A 75 -8.67 -18.80 1.46
C ILE A 75 -8.48 -17.63 0.50
N GLU A 76 -9.54 -16.86 0.32
CA GLU A 76 -9.49 -15.56 -0.32
C GLU A 76 -9.73 -14.47 0.75
N ILE A 77 -8.87 -13.45 0.74
CA ILE A 77 -8.93 -12.33 1.66
C ILE A 77 -9.20 -11.06 0.86
N GLY A 78 -10.34 -10.43 1.11
CA GLY A 78 -10.68 -9.17 0.46
C GLY A 78 -9.69 -8.05 0.85
N ALA A 79 -9.32 -7.20 -0.10
CA ALA A 79 -8.34 -6.13 0.09
C ALA A 79 -8.72 -5.10 1.18
N MET A 80 -10.02 -4.97 1.48
CA MET A 80 -10.56 -4.09 2.53
C MET A 80 -10.72 -4.79 3.89
N THR A 81 -10.35 -6.06 4.02
CA THR A 81 -10.31 -6.76 5.31
C THR A 81 -9.30 -6.10 6.24
N SER A 82 -9.72 -5.80 7.48
CA SER A 82 -8.84 -5.17 8.46
C SER A 82 -7.72 -6.13 8.90
N LEU A 83 -6.58 -5.57 9.29
CA LEU A 83 -5.47 -6.37 9.81
C LEU A 83 -5.84 -7.05 11.14
N THR A 84 -6.73 -6.44 11.93
CA THR A 84 -7.26 -7.05 13.14
C THR A 84 -8.11 -8.28 12.86
N GLU A 85 -8.93 -8.26 11.80
CA GLU A 85 -9.68 -9.45 11.38
C GLU A 85 -8.74 -10.57 10.94
N ILE A 86 -7.72 -10.25 10.14
CA ILE A 86 -6.73 -11.23 9.66
C ILE A 86 -5.92 -11.85 10.82
N GLU A 87 -5.48 -11.05 11.79
CA GLU A 87 -4.77 -11.53 12.98
C GLU A 87 -5.62 -12.52 13.81
N ARG A 88 -6.95 -12.39 13.77
CA ARG A 88 -7.89 -13.12 14.63
C ARG A 88 -8.64 -14.26 13.93
N ASP A 89 -8.65 -14.30 12.61
CA ASP A 89 -9.39 -15.31 11.86
C ASP A 89 -8.77 -16.70 12.03
N GLU A 90 -9.57 -17.67 12.43
CA GLU A 90 -9.08 -19.02 12.74
C GLU A 90 -8.55 -19.75 11.51
N ARG A 91 -9.07 -19.48 10.32
CA ARG A 91 -8.59 -20.09 9.07
C ARG A 91 -7.19 -19.57 8.75
N VAL A 92 -6.96 -18.27 8.93
CA VAL A 92 -5.62 -17.67 8.77
C VAL A 92 -4.68 -18.21 9.85
N ARG A 93 -5.11 -18.28 11.10
CA ARG A 93 -4.25 -18.75 12.22
C ARG A 93 -3.85 -20.22 12.09
N SER A 94 -4.73 -21.08 11.60
CA SER A 94 -4.48 -22.52 11.46
C SER A 94 -3.77 -22.88 10.15
N GLY A 95 -4.12 -22.24 9.03
CA GLY A 95 -3.57 -22.55 7.71
C GLY A 95 -2.41 -21.65 7.27
N PHE A 96 -2.34 -20.40 7.75
CA PHE A 96 -1.45 -19.35 7.25
C PHE A 96 -0.89 -18.51 8.40
N SER A 97 -0.44 -19.16 9.48
CA SER A 97 -0.08 -18.51 10.75
C SER A 97 0.95 -17.38 10.60
N VAL A 98 1.88 -17.49 9.65
CA VAL A 98 2.86 -16.44 9.34
C VAL A 98 2.19 -15.11 8.93
N LEU A 99 1.05 -15.17 8.22
CA LEU A 99 0.29 -13.98 7.85
C LEU A 99 -0.45 -13.38 9.05
N ALA A 100 -1.04 -14.23 9.91
CA ALA A 100 -1.68 -13.76 11.15
C ALA A 100 -0.66 -13.08 12.08
N ASP A 101 0.52 -13.68 12.23
CA ASP A 101 1.62 -13.11 13.02
C ASP A 101 2.15 -11.83 12.41
N ALA A 102 2.34 -11.76 11.09
CA ALA A 102 2.75 -10.54 10.42
C ALA A 102 1.72 -9.42 10.61
N ALA A 103 0.43 -9.70 10.41
CA ALA A 103 -0.66 -8.75 10.63
C ALA A 103 -0.63 -8.22 12.06
N ARG A 104 -0.41 -9.07 13.07
CA ARG A 104 -0.28 -8.69 14.49
C ARG A 104 0.86 -7.72 14.78
N HIS A 105 1.98 -7.83 14.05
CA HIS A 105 3.15 -6.97 14.24
C HIS A 105 3.02 -5.61 13.56
N VAL A 106 2.04 -5.44 12.67
CA VAL A 106 1.81 -4.14 12.03
C VAL A 106 1.40 -3.11 13.08
N ALA A 107 2.28 -2.13 13.30
CA ALA A 107 2.01 -0.90 14.03
C ALA A 107 1.28 -1.12 15.38
N THR A 108 0.17 -0.41 15.61
CA THR A 108 -0.61 -0.44 16.86
C THR A 108 -1.99 -1.05 16.64
N PRO A 109 -2.67 -1.54 17.70
CA PRO A 109 -4.03 -2.06 17.57
C PRO A 109 -5.03 -1.10 16.92
N GLN A 110 -4.91 0.21 17.18
CA GLN A 110 -5.77 1.24 16.56
C GLN A 110 -5.54 1.33 15.06
N ILE A 111 -4.26 1.29 14.64
CA ILE A 111 -3.90 1.27 13.22
C ILE A 111 -4.40 -0.02 12.57
N ARG A 112 -4.31 -1.18 13.25
CA ARG A 112 -4.78 -2.46 12.69
C ARG A 112 -6.30 -2.60 12.59
N ASN A 113 -7.04 -1.97 13.50
CA ASN A 113 -8.50 -1.97 13.45
C ASN A 113 -9.04 -1.23 12.21
N GLN A 114 -8.31 -0.22 11.72
CA GLN A 114 -8.72 0.58 10.57
C GLN A 114 -7.93 0.25 9.29
N GLY A 115 -6.67 -0.16 9.44
CA GLY A 115 -5.78 -0.52 8.34
C GLY A 115 -6.21 -1.82 7.69
N THR A 116 -6.25 -1.82 6.37
CA THR A 116 -6.67 -2.97 5.57
C THR A 116 -5.47 -3.70 4.99
N LEU A 117 -5.65 -4.96 4.57
CA LEU A 117 -4.59 -5.73 3.91
C LEU A 117 -4.10 -5.03 2.63
N GLY A 118 -5.03 -4.61 1.76
CA GLY A 118 -4.72 -3.92 0.51
C GLY A 118 -3.98 -2.60 0.74
N GLY A 119 -4.38 -1.85 1.78
CA GLY A 119 -3.68 -0.63 2.19
C GLY A 119 -2.28 -0.92 2.74
N ASN A 120 -2.11 -2.00 3.50
CA ASN A 120 -0.81 -2.37 4.07
C ASN A 120 0.20 -2.78 3.00
N VAL A 121 -0.19 -3.62 2.04
CA VAL A 121 0.70 -4.07 0.95
C VAL A 121 1.00 -2.96 -0.06
N SER A 122 0.13 -1.93 -0.14
CA SER A 122 0.28 -0.80 -1.06
C SER A 122 0.87 0.46 -0.41
N GLN A 123 1.27 0.40 0.87
CA GLN A 123 1.84 1.55 1.56
C GLN A 123 3.21 1.94 0.97
N ASP A 124 3.55 3.23 1.04
CA ASP A 124 4.81 3.74 0.48
C ASP A 124 5.96 3.68 1.52
N THR A 125 7.20 3.89 1.08
CA THR A 125 8.39 3.80 1.92
C THR A 125 8.38 4.76 3.11
N ARG A 126 9.05 4.33 4.19
CA ARG A 126 9.38 5.17 5.35
C ARG A 126 10.74 5.88 5.26
N CYS A 127 11.38 5.90 4.09
CA CYS A 127 12.61 6.68 3.85
C CYS A 127 12.43 8.15 4.29
N TRP A 128 13.17 8.58 5.31
CA TRP A 128 13.01 9.91 5.90
C TRP A 128 13.35 11.05 4.93
N TYR A 129 14.30 10.85 4.00
CA TYR A 129 14.60 11.87 2.99
C TYR A 129 13.39 12.10 2.08
N TYR A 130 12.78 11.02 1.59
CA TYR A 130 11.59 11.09 0.75
C TYR A 130 10.40 11.69 1.50
N ARG A 131 10.09 11.18 2.71
CA ARG A 131 8.98 11.68 3.52
C ARG A 131 9.15 13.13 3.97
N SER A 132 10.39 13.59 4.14
CA SER A 132 10.70 14.99 4.46
C SER A 132 10.69 15.93 3.24
N GLY A 133 10.28 15.44 2.06
CA GLY A 133 10.14 16.25 0.85
C GLY A 133 11.44 16.61 0.15
N TRP A 134 12.52 15.84 0.37
CA TRP A 134 13.78 16.05 -0.36
C TRP A 134 13.61 15.65 -1.83
N PRO A 135 14.27 16.33 -2.78
CA PRO A 135 14.18 16.01 -4.21
C PRO A 135 15.01 14.77 -4.54
N CYS A 136 14.64 13.61 -4.00
CA CYS A 136 15.27 12.34 -4.30
C CYS A 136 14.72 11.73 -5.61
N TYR A 137 15.34 10.69 -6.15
CA TYR A 137 14.84 10.03 -7.37
C TYR A 137 13.36 9.62 -7.31
N ARG A 138 12.89 9.10 -6.18
CA ARG A 138 11.49 8.71 -5.99
C ARG A 138 10.53 9.92 -5.99
N ALA A 139 11.04 11.11 -5.67
CA ALA A 139 10.31 12.38 -5.71
C ALA A 139 10.58 13.19 -7.01
N GLY A 140 11.08 12.55 -8.07
CA GLY A 140 11.36 13.21 -9.36
C GLY A 140 12.68 14.00 -9.40
N GLY A 141 13.50 13.93 -8.36
CA GLY A 141 14.85 14.47 -8.36
C GLY A 141 15.88 13.53 -9.01
N ASN A 142 17.16 13.83 -8.81
CA ASN A 142 18.26 13.17 -9.51
C ASN A 142 19.29 12.51 -8.58
N THR A 143 19.00 12.37 -7.29
CA THR A 143 19.94 11.86 -6.28
C THR A 143 19.22 10.95 -5.29
N CYS A 144 19.91 9.93 -4.74
CA CYS A 144 19.45 9.22 -3.55
C CYS A 144 20.23 9.67 -2.33
N TYR A 145 19.60 10.48 -1.48
CA TYR A 145 20.25 11.00 -0.27
C TYR A 145 20.57 9.92 0.77
N ALA A 146 19.88 8.78 0.73
CA ALA A 146 20.17 7.62 1.58
C ALA A 146 21.33 6.75 1.08
N ALA A 147 21.77 6.91 -0.16
CA ALA A 147 22.87 6.12 -0.72
C ALA A 147 24.24 6.82 -0.59
N ALA A 148 24.28 8.06 -0.07
CA ALA A 148 25.54 8.78 0.09
C ALA A 148 26.42 8.14 1.19
N PRO A 149 27.77 8.25 1.10
CA PRO A 149 28.68 7.55 2.02
C PRO A 149 28.49 7.87 3.51
N GLN A 150 28.02 9.08 3.82
CA GLN A 150 27.75 9.55 5.20
C GLN A 150 26.24 9.72 5.44
N ALA A 151 25.40 9.15 4.58
CA ALA A 151 23.96 9.22 4.76
C ALA A 151 23.54 8.46 6.01
N MET A 152 22.47 8.94 6.64
CA MET A 152 21.72 8.10 7.55
C MET A 152 21.01 7.07 6.68
N ASN A 153 21.39 5.80 6.80
CA ASN A 153 20.82 4.73 5.98
C ASN A 153 20.59 3.41 6.73
N ARG A 154 20.56 3.45 8.07
CA ARG A 154 20.35 2.26 8.92
C ARG A 154 19.14 1.43 8.51
N GLU A 155 18.01 2.08 8.19
CA GLU A 155 16.75 1.41 7.82
C GLU A 155 16.54 1.22 6.30
N HIS A 156 17.62 1.30 5.50
CA HIS A 156 17.54 1.18 4.04
C HIS A 156 18.02 -0.19 3.55
N CYS A 157 17.71 -0.52 2.30
CA CYS A 157 17.89 -1.87 1.80
C CYS A 157 19.38 -2.24 1.68
N ILE A 158 19.71 -3.48 2.07
CA ILE A 158 21.01 -4.10 1.81
C ILE A 158 21.04 -4.88 0.49
N MET A 159 19.89 -5.40 0.05
CA MET A 159 19.69 -6.20 -1.16
C MET A 159 18.65 -5.54 -2.07
N GLY A 160 18.66 -5.87 -3.37
CA GLY A 160 17.68 -5.35 -4.33
C GLY A 160 17.81 -3.84 -4.62
N ARG A 161 18.89 -3.20 -4.18
CA ARG A 161 19.11 -1.77 -4.39
C ARG A 161 19.34 -1.42 -5.86
N SER A 162 18.89 -0.24 -6.26
CA SER A 162 19.23 0.39 -7.53
C SER A 162 19.53 1.87 -7.27
N ARG A 163 19.09 2.78 -8.15
CA ARG A 163 19.16 4.23 -7.93
C ARG A 163 18.46 4.67 -6.64
N CYS A 164 17.52 3.90 -6.11
CA CYS A 164 16.92 4.10 -4.79
C CYS A 164 17.27 2.93 -3.87
N VAL A 165 17.43 3.23 -2.56
CA VAL A 165 17.67 2.25 -1.49
C VAL A 165 16.51 2.15 -0.49
N ALA A 166 15.34 2.68 -0.84
CA ALA A 166 14.14 2.62 -0.02
C ALA A 166 13.61 1.18 0.10
N VAL A 167 13.08 0.84 1.28
CA VAL A 167 12.46 -0.47 1.57
C VAL A 167 10.94 -0.37 1.55
N ASN A 168 10.28 -1.47 1.17
CA ASN A 168 8.88 -1.70 1.47
C ASN A 168 8.74 -1.96 2.98
N PRO A 169 7.92 -1.19 3.72
CA PRO A 169 7.80 -1.30 5.17
C PRO A 169 6.67 -2.25 5.63
N SER A 170 5.98 -2.94 4.71
CA SER A 170 4.89 -3.86 5.03
C SER A 170 5.41 -5.14 5.69
N ASP A 171 4.92 -5.44 6.90
CA ASP A 171 5.17 -6.73 7.55
C ASP A 171 4.42 -7.88 6.85
N THR A 172 3.24 -7.62 6.26
CA THR A 172 2.44 -8.67 5.60
C THR A 172 2.95 -9.01 4.21
N ALA A 173 3.65 -8.11 3.51
CA ALA A 173 4.23 -8.37 2.19
C ALA A 173 5.16 -9.60 2.16
N PRO A 174 6.20 -9.72 3.00
CA PRO A 174 7.04 -10.92 3.02
C PRO A 174 6.27 -12.17 3.47
N ALA A 175 5.27 -12.04 4.35
CA ALA A 175 4.43 -13.18 4.75
C ALA A 175 3.59 -13.71 3.58
N LEU A 176 3.03 -12.82 2.76
CA LEU A 176 2.29 -13.18 1.54
C LEU A 176 3.19 -13.84 0.50
N ILE A 177 4.43 -13.34 0.33
CA ILE A 177 5.43 -14.00 -0.52
C ILE A 177 5.73 -15.41 0.00
N ALA A 178 5.95 -15.57 1.32
CA ALA A 178 6.33 -16.85 1.91
C ALA A 178 5.26 -17.94 1.82
N VAL A 179 3.99 -17.57 1.62
CA VAL A 179 2.87 -18.51 1.42
C VAL A 179 2.43 -18.62 -0.04
N ASP A 180 3.26 -18.14 -0.98
CA ASP A 180 3.00 -18.15 -2.42
C ASP A 180 1.63 -17.54 -2.80
N ALA A 181 1.24 -16.48 -2.10
CA ALA A 181 -0.07 -15.86 -2.29
C ALA A 181 -0.25 -15.35 -3.72
N LYS A 182 -1.49 -15.44 -4.20
CA LYS A 182 -1.91 -14.87 -5.49
C LYS A 182 -2.60 -13.52 -5.25
N MET A 183 -2.10 -12.49 -5.91
CA MET A 183 -2.56 -11.11 -5.80
C MET A 183 -3.49 -10.80 -6.96
N VAL A 184 -4.80 -10.77 -6.69
CA VAL A 184 -5.83 -10.47 -7.68
C VAL A 184 -5.99 -8.96 -7.80
N VAL A 185 -5.87 -8.44 -9.03
CA VAL A 185 -5.97 -7.02 -9.37
C VAL A 185 -7.08 -6.83 -10.39
N GLU A 186 -8.11 -6.10 -9.99
CA GLU A 186 -9.22 -5.71 -10.85
C GLU A 186 -8.91 -4.43 -11.63
N SER A 187 -9.34 -4.40 -12.89
CA SER A 187 -9.21 -3.24 -13.77
C SER A 187 -10.35 -3.20 -14.80
N ASN A 188 -10.56 -2.07 -15.48
CA ASN A 188 -11.52 -2.00 -16.60
C ASN A 188 -11.18 -2.98 -17.75
N GLY A 189 -9.93 -3.47 -17.82
CA GLY A 189 -9.51 -4.50 -18.78
C GLY A 189 -9.76 -5.94 -18.31
N GLY A 190 -10.37 -6.11 -17.14
CA GLY A 190 -10.59 -7.40 -16.48
C GLY A 190 -9.64 -7.64 -15.29
N SER A 191 -9.80 -8.83 -14.71
CA SER A 191 -9.03 -9.30 -13.57
C SER A 191 -7.69 -9.88 -14.01
N THR A 192 -6.64 -9.56 -13.28
CA THR A 192 -5.30 -10.11 -13.46
C THR A 192 -4.79 -10.70 -12.15
N VAL A 193 -4.03 -11.79 -12.24
CA VAL A 193 -3.47 -12.46 -11.08
C VAL A 193 -1.95 -12.39 -11.16
N HIS A 194 -1.33 -11.92 -10.08
CA HIS A 194 0.11 -11.86 -9.93
C HIS A 194 0.56 -12.77 -8.79
N ASP A 195 1.71 -13.40 -8.94
CA ASP A 195 2.35 -14.06 -7.80
C ASP A 195 2.82 -12.97 -6.83
N ALA A 196 2.73 -13.20 -5.52
CA ALA A 196 3.10 -12.21 -4.53
C ALA A 196 4.55 -11.72 -4.73
N GLU A 197 5.46 -12.59 -5.14
CA GLU A 197 6.85 -12.23 -5.47
C GLU A 197 6.97 -11.21 -6.62
N ASP A 198 6.07 -11.29 -7.60
CA ASP A 198 6.04 -10.41 -8.77
C ASP A 198 5.19 -9.15 -8.54
N PHE A 199 4.26 -9.20 -7.59
CA PHE A 199 3.43 -8.06 -7.24
C PHE A 199 4.24 -6.90 -6.65
N PHE A 200 5.25 -7.21 -5.82
CA PHE A 200 6.14 -6.22 -5.22
C PHE A 200 7.34 -5.95 -6.12
N ILE A 201 7.47 -4.73 -6.61
CA ILE A 201 8.54 -4.36 -7.55
C ILE A 201 9.60 -3.47 -6.91
N GLY A 202 10.85 -3.74 -7.28
CA GLY A 202 12.00 -2.96 -6.85
C GLY A 202 12.23 -1.69 -7.67
N PRO A 203 13.11 -0.80 -7.19
CA PRO A 203 13.40 0.48 -7.85
C PRO A 203 14.12 0.36 -9.20
N ALA A 204 14.56 -0.84 -9.59
CA ALA A 204 15.09 -1.12 -10.92
C ALA A 204 13.98 -1.24 -11.98
N ILE A 205 12.77 -1.64 -11.59
CA ILE A 205 11.59 -1.73 -12.46
C ILE A 205 10.89 -0.37 -12.49
N ASP A 206 10.55 0.16 -11.32
CA ASP A 206 9.96 1.49 -11.18
C ASP A 206 10.36 2.11 -9.84
N ILE A 207 11.02 3.27 -9.90
CA ILE A 207 11.52 3.94 -8.70
C ILE A 207 10.45 4.70 -7.92
N THR A 208 9.28 4.93 -8.52
CA THR A 208 8.21 5.80 -8.00
C THR A 208 7.09 5.05 -7.28
N ARG A 209 6.99 3.74 -7.49
CA ARG A 209 6.01 2.84 -6.85
C ARG A 209 6.70 1.61 -6.25
N MET A 210 5.94 0.78 -5.54
CA MET A 210 6.46 -0.45 -4.89
C MET A 210 5.75 -1.71 -5.35
N THR A 211 4.71 -1.56 -6.15
CA THR A 211 3.88 -2.65 -6.63
C THR A 211 3.64 -2.51 -8.13
N VAL A 212 3.14 -3.57 -8.75
CA VAL A 212 2.71 -3.56 -10.16
C VAL A 212 1.52 -2.64 -10.44
N MET A 213 0.81 -2.21 -9.39
CA MET A 213 -0.35 -1.32 -9.48
C MET A 213 -0.01 -0.01 -10.20
N LYS A 214 -0.88 0.39 -11.12
CA LYS A 214 -0.77 1.66 -11.86
C LYS A 214 -1.83 2.62 -11.32
N SER A 215 -1.43 3.88 -11.13
CA SER A 215 -2.33 5.01 -10.89
C SER A 215 -3.06 5.45 -12.14
#